data_AF-A0A5J5ATJ8-F1
#
_entry.id   AF-A0A5J5ATJ8-F1
#
_cell.length_a   1.000
_cell.length_b   1.000
_cell.length_c   1.000
_cell.angle_alpha   90.00
_cell.angle_beta   90.00
_cell.angle_gamma   90.00
#
_symmetry.space_group_name_H-M   'P 1'
#
loop_
_entity.id
_entity.type
_entity.pdbx_description
1 polymer ?
#
loop_
_entity_poly.entity_id
_entity_poly.type
_entity_poly.pdbx_seq_one_letter_code
_entity_poly.pdbx_strand_id
1 'polypeptide(L)'
;MVFRNNFSIPLLFLATVALLFAGGAEARFRGISPYCKTADYKLLCNAMVKGAKNLNQATENSIRSTLKVALHLNSMLKTIKPAISFLTPVTRDSIIETCHSNFADFVDELTGALADLKGKDIGSLMTKLSACTMSDCTDSFQQFDARFPLTKTTNALKSFIESIKVVSSIQDKFDQFNRISAIQF
;
A
#
# COMPACT_ATOMS: atom_id res chain seq x y z
N MET A 1 8.89 -50.74 -69.68
CA MET A 1 7.58 -50.28 -69.18
C MET A 1 7.66 -50.17 -67.66
N VAL A 2 7.58 -48.95 -67.15
CA VAL A 2 7.14 -48.52 -65.80
C VAL A 2 7.84 -49.14 -64.56
N PHE A 3 8.79 -48.37 -64.00
CA PHE A 3 9.19 -48.42 -62.58
C PHE A 3 8.21 -47.58 -61.75
N ARG A 4 7.72 -48.11 -60.61
CA ARG A 4 6.82 -47.40 -59.67
C ARG A 4 7.38 -47.40 -58.25
N ASN A 5 7.27 -46.22 -57.62
CA ASN A 5 7.25 -45.90 -56.18
C ASN A 5 8.52 -46.20 -55.35
N ASN A 6 8.97 -45.38 -54.41
CA ASN A 6 8.43 -44.18 -53.79
C ASN A 6 9.61 -43.37 -53.20
N PHE A 7 9.68 -42.10 -53.54
CA PHE A 7 10.62 -41.14 -52.96
C PHE A 7 9.90 -40.38 -51.85
N SER A 8 10.45 -40.37 -50.63
CA SER A 8 10.48 -39.22 -49.69
C SER A 8 10.84 -39.68 -48.28
N ILE A 9 12.09 -39.46 -47.91
CA ILE A 9 12.55 -39.39 -46.52
C ILE A 9 12.63 -37.91 -46.17
N PRO A 10 11.83 -37.38 -45.22
CA PRO A 10 12.13 -36.11 -44.60
C PRO A 10 12.85 -36.36 -43.27
N LEU A 11 14.19 -36.33 -43.35
CA LEU A 11 15.03 -35.81 -42.27
C LEU A 11 14.57 -34.38 -41.99
N LEU A 12 14.09 -34.09 -40.77
CA LEU A 12 14.12 -32.79 -40.08
C LEU A 12 13.15 -32.81 -38.89
N PHE A 13 13.53 -33.48 -37.80
CA PHE A 13 13.05 -33.08 -36.47
C PHE A 13 14.20 -32.36 -35.78
N LEU A 14 14.26 -31.06 -36.07
CA LEU A 14 15.13 -30.07 -35.47
C LEU A 14 14.98 -30.09 -33.94
N ALA A 15 16.05 -30.53 -33.29
CA ALA A 15 16.37 -30.13 -31.93
C ALA A 15 16.67 -28.63 -31.92
N THR A 16 15.78 -27.82 -31.32
CA THR A 16 16.10 -26.52 -30.68
C THR A 16 14.85 -25.98 -29.99
N VAL A 17 14.57 -26.40 -28.76
CA VAL A 17 13.73 -25.64 -27.83
C VAL A 17 14.53 -25.40 -26.56
N ALA A 18 15.63 -24.66 -26.71
CA ALA A 18 16.48 -24.21 -25.61
C ALA A 18 16.73 -22.70 -25.73
N LEU A 19 15.66 -21.90 -25.93
CA LEU A 19 15.74 -20.43 -25.96
C LEU A 19 14.52 -19.72 -25.33
N LEU A 20 13.82 -20.36 -24.37
CA LEU A 20 12.71 -19.71 -23.64
C LEU A 20 13.11 -19.07 -22.30
N PHE A 21 14.39 -19.06 -21.92
CA PHE A 21 14.87 -18.42 -20.69
C PHE A 21 15.80 -17.21 -20.93
N ALA A 22 15.69 -16.56 -22.09
CA ALA A 22 16.38 -15.30 -22.36
C ALA A 22 15.39 -14.27 -22.91
N GLY A 23 14.61 -13.68 -22.01
CA GLY A 23 13.69 -12.59 -22.32
C GLY A 23 13.61 -11.70 -21.10
N GLY A 24 14.20 -10.51 -21.20
CA GLY A 24 14.54 -9.65 -20.08
C GLY A 24 13.35 -9.25 -19.21
N ALA A 25 13.69 -8.79 -18.00
CA ALA A 25 12.83 -7.98 -17.17
C ALA A 25 12.36 -6.73 -17.94
N GLU A 26 11.33 -6.87 -18.77
CA GLU A 26 10.61 -5.75 -19.32
C GLU A 26 9.78 -5.15 -18.19
N ALA A 27 10.30 -4.08 -17.59
CA ALA A 27 9.46 -3.13 -16.86
C ALA A 27 8.54 -2.41 -17.86
N ARG A 28 7.58 -3.14 -18.44
CA ARG A 28 6.47 -2.54 -19.17
C ARG A 28 5.66 -1.74 -18.16
N PHE A 29 5.48 -0.45 -18.37
CA PHE A 29 4.49 0.33 -17.63
C PHE A 29 3.10 -0.20 -17.99
N ARG A 30 2.64 -1.22 -17.25
CA ARG A 30 1.38 -1.95 -17.48
C ARG A 30 0.21 -1.21 -16.81
N GLY A 31 -0.10 0.00 -17.26
CA GLY A 31 -1.30 0.74 -16.82
C GLY A 31 -1.50 0.81 -15.30
N ILE A 32 -2.74 1.02 -14.86
CA ILE A 32 -3.11 0.97 -13.44
C ILE A 32 -3.30 -0.49 -13.03
N SER A 33 -2.65 -0.89 -11.93
CA SER A 33 -2.81 -2.21 -11.31
C SER A 33 -4.28 -2.56 -11.13
N PRO A 34 -4.69 -3.82 -11.38
CA PRO A 34 -6.08 -4.25 -11.18
C PRO A 34 -6.58 -3.99 -9.75
N TYR A 35 -5.67 -3.99 -8.76
CA TYR A 35 -5.97 -3.73 -7.35
C TYR A 35 -6.37 -2.26 -7.07
N CYS A 36 -6.07 -1.35 -8.01
CA CYS A 36 -6.21 0.09 -7.83
C CYS A 36 -7.25 0.75 -8.75
N LYS A 37 -8.01 -0.04 -9.50
CA LYS A 37 -8.97 0.49 -10.50
C LYS A 37 -10.06 1.36 -9.90
N THR A 38 -10.51 1.05 -8.68
CA THR A 38 -11.56 1.79 -7.96
C THR A 38 -10.99 2.80 -6.98
N ALA A 39 -9.67 2.95 -6.90
CA ALA A 39 -9.07 3.94 -6.02
C ALA A 39 -9.29 5.35 -6.56
N ASP A 40 -9.59 6.29 -5.67
CA ASP A 40 -9.63 7.72 -6.01
C ASP A 40 -8.23 8.19 -6.43
N TYR A 41 -7.20 7.74 -5.70
CA TYR A 41 -5.79 8.05 -5.96
C TYR A 41 -5.10 6.92 -6.74
N LYS A 42 -5.56 6.65 -7.97
CA LYS A 42 -5.08 5.50 -8.79
C LYS A 42 -3.56 5.41 -8.92
N LEU A 43 -2.90 6.52 -9.22
CA LEU A 43 -1.44 6.56 -9.40
C LEU A 43 -0.69 6.28 -8.10
N LEU A 44 -1.16 6.85 -6.99
CA LEU A 44 -0.61 6.61 -5.66
C LEU A 44 -0.79 5.15 -5.26
N CYS A 45 -2.02 4.64 -5.34
CA CYS A 45 -2.30 3.22 -5.08
C CYS A 45 -1.41 2.32 -5.93
N ASN A 46 -1.26 2.62 -7.22
CA ASN A 46 -0.42 1.82 -8.13
C ASN A 46 1.05 1.79 -7.70
N ALA A 47 1.57 2.92 -7.21
CA ALA A 47 2.92 2.98 -6.64
C ALA A 47 3.04 2.17 -5.34
N MET A 48 2.02 2.23 -4.48
CA MET A 48 1.97 1.53 -3.20
C MET A 48 1.91 0.01 -3.34
N VAL A 49 1.19 -0.52 -4.33
CA VAL A 49 1.04 -1.97 -4.55
C VAL A 49 2.09 -2.56 -5.49
N LYS A 50 3.10 -1.77 -5.88
CA LYS A 50 4.08 -2.14 -6.91
C LYS A 50 4.74 -3.50 -6.58
N GLY A 51 4.80 -4.38 -7.58
CA GLY A 51 5.45 -5.69 -7.47
C GLY A 51 4.62 -6.77 -6.76
N ALA A 52 3.40 -6.46 -6.30
CA ALA A 52 2.52 -7.46 -5.70
C ALA A 52 2.07 -8.51 -6.72
N LYS A 53 2.11 -9.79 -6.31
CA LYS A 53 1.69 -10.94 -7.13
C LYS A 53 0.25 -11.39 -6.84
N ASN A 54 -0.31 -10.96 -5.71
CA ASN A 54 -1.67 -11.28 -5.27
C ASN A 54 -2.21 -10.15 -4.38
N LEU A 55 -3.50 -10.21 -4.03
CA LEU A 55 -4.17 -9.18 -3.22
C LEU A 55 -3.54 -9.03 -1.83
N ASN A 56 -3.19 -10.13 -1.15
CA ASN A 56 -2.55 -10.08 0.15
C ASN A 56 -1.21 -9.31 0.12
N GLN A 57 -0.36 -9.56 -0.89
CA GLN A 57 0.87 -8.81 -1.10
C GLN A 57 0.60 -7.34 -1.47
N ALA A 58 -0.47 -7.06 -2.21
CA ALA A 58 -0.84 -5.69 -2.56
C ALA A 58 -1.24 -4.90 -1.30
N THR A 59 -2.07 -5.49 -0.44
CA THR A 59 -2.46 -4.92 0.85
C THR A 59 -1.23 -4.73 1.74
N GLU A 60 -0.38 -5.75 1.90
CA GLU A 60 0.84 -5.65 2.69
C GLU A 60 1.77 -4.53 2.19
N ASN A 61 2.04 -4.49 0.88
CA ASN A 61 2.89 -3.46 0.27
C ASN A 61 2.31 -2.06 0.51
N SER A 62 0.99 -1.91 0.41
CA SER A 62 0.32 -0.64 0.65
C SER A 62 0.46 -0.18 2.10
N ILE A 63 0.23 -1.06 3.08
CA ILE A 63 0.39 -0.76 4.52
C ILE A 63 1.84 -0.39 4.82
N ARG A 64 2.81 -1.18 4.33
CA ARG A 64 4.25 -0.91 4.53
C ARG A 64 4.69 0.40 3.90
N SER A 65 4.14 0.78 2.75
CA SER A 65 4.43 2.06 2.09
C SER A 65 3.96 3.23 2.96
N THR A 66 2.75 3.14 3.51
CA THR A 66 2.20 4.15 4.42
C THR A 66 2.99 4.22 5.72
N LEU A 67 3.37 3.07 6.28
CA LEU A 67 4.19 2.99 7.50
C LEU A 67 5.52 3.73 7.34
N LYS A 68 6.20 3.58 6.19
CA LYS A 68 7.43 4.32 5.89
C LYS A 68 7.19 5.83 5.88
N VAL A 69 6.08 6.30 5.32
CA VAL A 69 5.73 7.73 5.31
C VAL A 69 5.42 8.23 6.71
N ALA A 70 4.64 7.48 7.50
CA ALA A 70 4.33 7.83 8.89
C ALA A 70 5.59 7.94 9.75
N LEU A 71 6.51 6.97 9.67
CA LEU A 71 7.79 7.00 10.37
C LEU A 71 8.65 8.20 9.95
N HIS A 72 8.69 8.50 8.64
CA HIS A 72 9.41 9.66 8.14
C HIS A 72 8.82 10.97 8.71
N LEU A 73 7.50 11.11 8.72
CA LEU A 73 6.82 12.27 9.28
C LEU A 73 7.08 12.45 10.77
N ASN A 74 7.03 11.36 11.54
CA ASN A 74 7.36 11.39 12.96
C ASN A 74 8.79 11.92 13.19
N SER A 75 9.75 11.47 12.38
CA SER A 75 11.15 11.95 12.47
C SER A 75 11.30 13.44 12.17
N MET A 76 10.39 14.02 11.38
CA MET A 76 10.40 15.43 11.02
C MET A 76 9.69 16.32 12.04
N LEU A 77 9.00 15.79 13.06
CA LEU A 77 8.25 16.63 14.01
C LEU A 77 9.11 17.70 14.67
N LYS A 78 10.37 17.41 14.98
CA LYS A 78 11.27 18.41 15.59
C LYS A 78 11.49 19.63 14.68
N THR A 79 11.33 19.50 13.36
CA THR A 79 11.51 20.59 12.41
C THR A 79 10.31 21.54 12.36
N ILE A 80 9.21 21.22 13.07
CA ILE A 80 8.02 22.09 13.10
C ILE A 80 8.09 23.13 14.23
N LYS A 81 9.03 22.99 15.17
CA LYS A 81 9.23 23.95 16.29
C LYS A 81 9.32 25.42 15.84
N PRO A 82 10.01 25.78 14.74
CA PRO A 82 10.04 27.16 14.26
C PRO A 82 8.66 27.71 13.86
N ALA A 83 7.75 26.86 13.38
CA ALA A 83 6.40 27.29 12.96
C ALA A 83 5.51 27.71 14.14
N ILE A 84 5.87 27.29 15.36
CA ILE A 84 5.16 27.60 16.60
C ILE A 84 6.04 28.43 17.55
N SER A 85 7.11 29.06 17.06
CA SER A 85 8.09 29.75 17.91
C SER A 85 7.49 30.90 18.71
N PHE A 86 6.38 31.48 18.23
CA PHE A 86 5.64 32.56 18.89
C PHE A 86 4.87 32.11 20.13
N LEU A 87 4.66 30.80 20.32
CA LEU A 87 4.01 30.25 21.50
C LEU A 87 4.99 30.10 22.68
N THR A 88 4.43 30.00 23.90
CA THR A 88 5.22 29.75 25.10
C THR A 88 5.96 28.40 25.01
N PRO A 89 7.11 28.23 25.67
CA PRO A 89 7.83 26.94 25.67
C PRO A 89 6.96 25.75 26.05
N VAL A 90 6.15 25.89 27.11
CA VAL A 90 5.24 24.84 27.60
C VAL A 90 4.20 24.45 26.54
N THR A 91 3.56 25.44 25.92
CA THR A 91 2.60 25.21 24.83
C THR A 91 3.24 24.50 23.64
N ARG A 92 4.45 24.94 23.24
CA ARG A 92 5.16 24.30 22.13
C ARG A 92 5.47 22.85 22.42
N ASP A 93 6.00 22.56 23.61
CA ASP A 93 6.38 21.20 23.96
C ASP A 93 5.14 20.29 24.04
N SER A 94 4.02 20.78 24.57
CA SER A 94 2.72 20.07 24.57
C SER A 94 2.20 19.75 23.16
N ILE A 95 2.27 20.71 22.22
CA ILE A 95 1.91 20.48 20.81
C ILE A 95 2.81 19.40 20.19
N ILE A 96 4.13 19.50 20.39
CA ILE A 96 5.09 18.53 19.83
C ILE A 96 4.86 17.13 20.40
N GLU A 97 4.62 17.02 21.71
CA GLU A 97 4.33 15.75 22.39
C GLU A 97 3.03 15.13 21.89
N THR A 98 1.96 15.92 21.75
CA THR A 98 0.68 15.47 21.20
C THR A 98 0.85 14.92 19.79
N CYS A 99 1.59 15.63 18.94
CA CYS A 99 1.88 15.14 17.60
C CYS A 99 2.74 13.87 17.61
N HIS A 100 3.73 13.78 18.49
CA HIS A 100 4.57 12.59 18.61
C HIS A 100 3.74 11.37 19.04
N SER A 101 2.87 11.53 20.05
CA SER A 101 1.95 10.47 20.48
C SER A 101 1.04 10.04 19.34
N ASN A 102 0.38 10.99 18.67
CA ASN A 102 -0.51 10.69 17.55
C ASN A 102 0.23 9.93 16.43
N PHE A 103 1.48 10.30 16.09
CA PHE A 103 2.24 9.56 15.08
C PHE A 103 2.68 8.18 15.56
N ALA A 104 2.99 8.01 16.85
CA ALA A 104 3.29 6.70 17.43
C ALA A 104 2.05 5.79 17.38
N ASP A 105 0.88 6.28 17.77
CA ASP A 105 -0.38 5.56 17.69
C ASP A 105 -0.71 5.17 16.24
N PHE A 106 -0.51 6.10 15.29
CA PHE A 106 -0.68 5.82 13.87
C PHE A 106 0.22 4.68 13.38
N VAL A 107 1.49 4.68 13.81
CA VAL A 107 2.47 3.64 13.48
C VAL A 107 2.09 2.30 14.09
N ASP A 108 1.60 2.30 15.32
CA ASP A 108 1.16 1.10 16.03
C ASP A 108 -0.09 0.50 15.38
N GLU A 109 -1.05 1.34 14.95
CA GLU A 109 -2.23 0.86 14.22
C GLU A 109 -1.89 0.26 12.86
N LEU A 110 -0.95 0.86 12.11
CA LEU A 110 -0.47 0.25 10.86
C LEU A 110 0.27 -1.06 11.09
N THR A 111 1.05 -1.15 12.19
CA THR A 111 1.76 -2.38 12.56
C THR A 111 0.79 -3.48 12.97
N GLY A 112 -0.24 -3.12 13.75
CA GLY A 112 -1.36 -4.01 14.07
C GLY A 112 -2.12 -4.45 12.82
N ALA A 113 -2.38 -3.55 11.86
CA ALA A 113 -3.06 -3.89 10.62
C ALA A 113 -2.28 -4.92 9.78
N LEU A 114 -0.94 -4.91 9.82
CA LEU A 114 -0.11 -5.96 9.22
C LEU A 114 -0.27 -7.31 9.92
N ALA A 115 -0.39 -7.31 11.26
CA ALA A 115 -0.64 -8.53 12.02
C ALA A 115 -2.03 -9.11 11.71
N ASP A 116 -3.05 -8.25 11.66
CA ASP A 116 -4.43 -8.64 11.32
C ASP A 116 -4.53 -9.16 9.89
N LEU A 117 -3.83 -8.55 8.93
CA LEU A 117 -3.72 -9.05 7.56
C LEU A 117 -3.15 -10.48 7.54
N LYS A 118 -2.07 -10.73 8.30
CA LYS A 118 -1.46 -12.07 8.41
C LYS A 118 -2.41 -13.06 9.08
N GLY A 119 -3.19 -12.62 10.05
CA GLY A 119 -4.25 -13.37 10.71
C GLY A 119 -5.51 -13.56 9.86
N LYS A 120 -5.59 -12.93 8.68
CA LYS A 120 -6.78 -12.88 7.81
C LYS A 120 -8.01 -12.27 8.50
N ASP A 121 -7.79 -11.40 9.48
CA ASP A 121 -8.84 -10.63 10.14
C ASP A 121 -8.99 -9.27 9.47
N ILE A 122 -9.69 -9.25 8.34
CA ILE A 122 -9.87 -8.04 7.55
C ILE A 122 -10.78 -7.02 8.27
N GLY A 123 -11.66 -7.48 9.16
CA GLY A 123 -12.51 -6.61 9.98
C GLY A 123 -11.67 -5.77 10.94
N SER A 124 -10.82 -6.42 11.73
CA SER A 124 -9.88 -5.73 12.64
C SER A 124 -8.91 -4.84 11.87
N LEU A 125 -8.36 -5.31 10.75
CA LEU A 125 -7.53 -4.51 9.86
C LEU A 125 -8.22 -3.20 9.46
N MET A 126 -9.47 -3.25 9.00
CA MET A 126 -10.21 -2.06 8.56
C MET A 126 -10.51 -1.09 9.71
N THR A 127 -10.75 -1.61 10.92
CA THR A 127 -10.88 -0.80 12.14
C THR A 127 -9.60 -0.02 12.41
N LYS A 128 -8.44 -0.69 12.36
CA LYS A 128 -7.13 -0.05 12.57
C LYS A 128 -6.81 1.01 11.52
N LEU A 129 -7.07 0.72 10.25
CA LEU A 129 -6.92 1.70 9.17
C LEU A 129 -7.85 2.91 9.31
N SER A 130 -8.99 2.75 9.99
CA SER A 130 -9.92 3.85 10.26
C SER A 130 -9.47 4.70 11.45
N ALA A 131 -8.77 4.10 12.42
CA ALA A 131 -8.14 4.81 13.54
C ALA A 131 -6.86 5.58 13.16
N CYS A 132 -6.29 5.29 11.99
CA CYS A 132 -5.13 6.01 11.43
C CYS A 132 -5.52 7.46 11.01
N THR A 133 -5.66 8.36 11.99
CA THR A 133 -5.98 9.77 11.78
C THR A 133 -4.89 10.68 12.34
N MET A 134 -4.84 11.93 11.83
CA MET A 134 -3.94 12.98 12.30
C MET A 134 -4.70 14.12 13.00
N SER A 135 -5.93 13.86 13.46
CA SER A 135 -6.80 14.87 14.09
C SER A 135 -6.11 15.50 15.28
N ASP A 136 -5.63 14.72 16.23
CA ASP A 136 -5.21 15.24 17.53
C ASP A 136 -3.98 16.14 17.39
N CYS A 137 -3.04 15.75 16.53
CA CYS A 137 -1.93 16.61 16.16
C CYS A 137 -2.41 17.89 15.46
N THR A 138 -3.33 17.81 14.49
CA THR A 138 -3.82 19.00 13.77
C THR A 138 -4.62 19.94 14.69
N ASP A 139 -5.45 19.37 15.56
CA ASP A 139 -6.33 20.06 16.49
C ASP A 139 -5.53 20.74 17.60
N SER A 140 -4.43 20.12 18.06
CA SER A 140 -3.51 20.75 19.01
C SER A 140 -2.93 22.07 18.47
N PHE A 141 -2.66 22.17 17.17
CA PHE A 141 -2.24 23.44 16.56
C PHE A 141 -3.38 24.44 16.52
N GLN A 142 -4.57 24.00 16.11
CA GLN A 142 -5.74 24.86 16.01
C GLN A 142 -6.17 25.44 17.37
N GLN A 143 -6.03 24.67 18.45
CA GLN A 143 -6.34 25.10 19.81
C GLN A 143 -5.56 26.35 20.24
N PHE A 144 -4.35 26.55 19.69
CA PHE A 144 -3.49 27.69 20.00
C PHE A 144 -3.38 28.69 18.84
N ASP A 145 -4.38 28.72 17.97
CA ASP A 145 -4.43 29.57 16.76
C ASP A 145 -3.17 29.44 15.87
N ALA A 146 -2.52 28.29 15.93
CA ALA A 146 -1.33 27.99 15.15
C ALA A 146 -1.71 27.26 13.86
N ARG A 147 -1.04 27.62 12.76
CA ARG A 147 -1.19 26.87 11.51
C ARG A 147 -0.33 25.62 11.57
N PHE A 148 -0.94 24.47 11.34
CA PHE A 148 -0.21 23.22 11.21
C PHE A 148 0.69 23.24 9.94
N PRO A 149 2.03 23.15 10.07
CA PRO A 149 2.94 23.36 8.94
C PRO A 149 3.01 22.15 7.99
N LEU A 150 2.51 20.97 8.42
CA LEU A 150 2.57 19.74 7.64
C LEU A 150 1.22 19.34 7.00
N THR A 151 0.25 20.26 6.88
CA THR A 151 -1.09 19.96 6.33
C THR A 151 -1.05 19.23 4.98
N LYS A 152 -0.14 19.65 4.08
CA LYS A 152 -0.01 18.98 2.77
C LYS A 152 0.42 17.52 2.93
N THR A 153 1.34 17.26 3.85
CA THR A 153 1.91 15.93 4.05
C THR A 153 0.96 15.02 4.83
N THR A 154 0.21 15.54 5.81
CA THR A 154 -0.85 14.76 6.48
C THR A 154 -2.03 14.48 5.55
N ASN A 155 -2.38 15.41 4.65
CA ASN A 155 -3.35 15.13 3.59
C ASN A 155 -2.85 14.03 2.64
N ALA A 156 -1.56 14.02 2.31
CA ALA A 156 -0.98 12.91 1.55
C ALA A 156 -1.12 11.60 2.33
N LEU A 157 -0.82 11.58 3.64
CA LEU A 157 -0.98 10.39 4.47
C LEU A 157 -2.43 9.87 4.49
N LYS A 158 -3.42 10.77 4.51
CA LYS A 158 -4.83 10.40 4.32
C LYS A 158 -5.07 9.71 2.98
N SER A 159 -4.53 10.22 1.88
CA SER A 159 -4.63 9.58 0.55
C SER A 159 -3.98 8.18 0.51
N PHE A 160 -2.91 7.97 1.27
CA PHE A 160 -2.30 6.65 1.45
C PHE A 160 -3.26 5.69 2.17
N ILE A 161 -3.85 6.11 3.29
CA ILE A 161 -4.84 5.31 4.03
C ILE A 161 -6.04 4.95 3.15
N GLU A 162 -6.61 5.91 2.41
CA GLU A 162 -7.72 5.64 1.50
C GLU A 162 -7.34 4.65 0.39
N SER A 163 -6.10 4.73 -0.12
CA SER A 163 -5.60 3.75 -1.09
C SER A 163 -5.49 2.34 -0.49
N ILE A 164 -5.03 2.21 0.77
CA ILE A 164 -4.97 0.90 1.46
C ILE A 164 -6.39 0.33 1.66
N LYS A 165 -7.34 1.16 2.13
CA LYS A 165 -8.73 0.73 2.39
C LYS A 165 -9.39 0.16 1.14
N VAL A 166 -9.11 0.73 -0.03
CA VAL A 166 -9.59 0.20 -1.32
C VAL A 166 -9.05 -1.21 -1.57
N VAL A 167 -7.73 -1.40 -1.46
CA VAL A 167 -7.11 -2.71 -1.72
C VAL A 167 -7.58 -3.76 -0.69
N SER A 168 -7.72 -3.35 0.57
CA SER A 168 -8.19 -4.20 1.68
C SER A 168 -9.66 -4.61 1.52
N SER A 169 -10.51 -3.71 1.01
CA SER A 169 -11.91 -4.02 0.71
C SER A 169 -12.06 -5.03 -0.42
N ILE A 170 -11.14 -5.02 -1.40
CA ILE A 170 -11.11 -6.03 -2.47
C ILE A 170 -10.64 -7.38 -1.89
N GLN A 171 -9.65 -7.37 -0.99
CA GLN A 171 -9.20 -8.57 -0.27
C GLN A 171 -10.34 -9.23 0.52
N ASP A 172 -11.13 -8.45 1.27
CA ASP A 172 -12.28 -8.96 2.03
C ASP A 172 -13.29 -9.71 1.13
N LYS A 173 -13.69 -9.09 0.02
CA LYS A 173 -14.63 -9.71 -0.93
C LYS A 173 -14.06 -10.98 -1.56
N PHE A 174 -12.77 -11.00 -1.88
CA PHE A 174 -12.10 -12.19 -2.40
C PHE A 174 -12.08 -13.32 -1.36
N ASP A 175 -11.80 -13.02 -0.10
CA ASP A 175 -11.80 -14.01 0.97
C ASP A 175 -13.21 -14.54 1.27
N GLN A 176 -14.24 -13.68 1.26
CA GLN A 176 -15.64 -14.10 1.39
C GLN A 176 -16.05 -15.05 0.26
N PHE A 177 -15.71 -14.73 -1.00
CA PHE A 177 -16.00 -15.59 -2.14
C PHE A 177 -15.37 -16.98 -1.96
N ASN A 178 -14.09 -17.05 -1.59
CA ASN A 178 -13.39 -18.32 -1.39
C ASN A 178 -13.98 -19.15 -0.24
N ARG A 179 -14.42 -18.50 0.85
CA ARG A 179 -15.11 -19.20 1.96
C ARG A 179 -16.42 -19.84 1.50
N ILE A 180 -17.21 -19.14 0.68
CA ILE A 180 -18.48 -19.67 0.15
C ILE A 180 -18.21 -20.86 -0.77
N SER A 181 -17.22 -20.75 -1.68
CA SER A 181 -16.87 -21.84 -2.59
C SER A 181 -16.33 -23.08 -1.88
N ALA A 182 -15.67 -22.93 -0.73
CA ALA A 182 -15.15 -24.05 0.06
C ALA A 182 -16.25 -24.84 0.80
N ILE A 183 -17.46 -24.28 0.96
CA ILE A 183 -18.59 -24.95 1.63
C ILE A 183 -19.44 -25.78 0.65
N GLN A 184 -19.25 -25.59 -0.66
CA GLN A 184 -20.01 -26.30 -1.70
C GLN A 184 -19.39 -27.64 -2.16
N PHE A 185 -18.36 -28.13 -1.46
CA PHE A 185 -17.72 -29.44 -1.65
C PHE A 185 -17.64 -30.17 -0.32
#